data_AF-A0A3Q1H2E3-F1
#
_entry.id   AF-A0A3Q1H2E3-F1
#
_cell.length_a   1.000
_cell.length_b   1.000
_cell.length_c   1.000
_cell.angle_alpha   90.00
_cell.angle_beta   90.00
_cell.angle_gamma   90.00
#
_symmetry.space_group_name_H-M   'P 1'
#
loop_
_entity.id
_entity.type
_entity.pdbx_description
1 polymer ?
#
loop_
_entity_poly.entity_id
_entity_poly.type
_entity_poly.pdbx_seq_one_letter_code
_entity_poly.pdbx_strand_id
1 'polypeptide(L)'
;MRLASSSTNSRSSSHTRRYRTRAPTSEVDETLFGSPKPMPSDRREKPTSKVKDKSPKNPEGETVQIITKDLIRNLRIPWTDPSGESIILPSAEFERITSASRVLTKEEREALKDAYQRKKQEEIKAAEEKKRQICVADMSRKENQILTELELEARDRTQRLLERANTLRMEQEDEVKKLNQLILSAQCQATRDAQIQEKKQIQVELLEEEKRLDAMMEVERRKALETVEQIDELRKQQRISGMQQIYDQIQQRLEEKQLQEEMKEQERQQIRENQERMNLEDLKALEKKRTEQQQLQEEVMRINAETMLAKLQRREEEKLVDMRDMEYIQKKMERDAEYEAEQRRIKKEKELEIARLRARQEKAKDYKAEQDELRARRNQEINDRKWRMKEKELAEKKAQEEAMLRAARLEQVHHKEHLLSIEAGREKAEFERVLKVQQEAVVRQKEEEEKQHHKALRYSDAIRQQMKEREFSAIAKRRDIFKEADQLIEEARQRRMRLDEIKEKKLKELKATGLSEKYCSEVERKARSCIV
;
A
#
# COMPACT_ATOMS: atom_id res chain seq x y z
N MET A 1 -35.09 -29.32 30.24
CA MET A 1 -35.57 -27.93 30.02
C MET A 1 -34.43 -27.18 29.30
N ARG A 2 -34.63 -26.35 28.27
CA ARG A 2 -35.32 -25.03 28.22
C ARG A 2 -34.72 -24.05 29.24
N LEU A 3 -34.22 -22.85 28.94
CA LEU A 3 -34.00 -22.04 27.70
C LEU A 3 -32.61 -21.34 27.83
N ALA A 4 -31.89 -20.76 26.85
CA ALA A 4 -32.16 -20.09 25.56
C ALA A 4 -32.56 -18.58 25.63
N SER A 5 -32.10 -17.78 24.64
CA SER A 5 -32.27 -16.31 24.45
C SER A 5 -31.45 -15.41 25.40
N SER A 6 -31.13 -14.13 25.11
CA SER A 6 -31.34 -13.21 23.95
C SER A 6 -30.12 -12.24 23.87
N SER A 7 -29.87 -11.30 22.94
CA SER A 7 -30.67 -10.42 22.05
C SER A 7 -29.71 -9.78 20.98
N THR A 8 -30.05 -8.91 20.02
CA THR A 8 -31.28 -8.13 19.68
C THR A 8 -31.33 -7.75 18.18
N ASN A 9 -32.51 -7.85 17.55
CA ASN A 9 -33.23 -6.88 16.69
C ASN A 9 -32.58 -6.11 15.49
N SER A 10 -33.32 -5.73 14.43
CA SER A 10 -34.66 -6.13 13.93
C SER A 10 -35.06 -5.43 12.59
N ARG A 11 -36.16 -5.91 11.96
CA ARG A 11 -37.03 -5.24 10.95
C ARG A 11 -36.51 -5.14 9.49
N SER A 12 -37.36 -5.25 8.44
CA SER A 12 -38.75 -5.77 8.34
C SER A 12 -39.26 -5.89 6.88
N SER A 13 -40.05 -6.95 6.59
CA SER A 13 -41.03 -7.06 5.48
C SER A 13 -40.47 -7.07 4.03
N SER A 14 -41.11 -7.65 2.99
CA SER A 14 -42.44 -8.29 2.85
C SER A 14 -42.40 -9.55 1.97
N HIS A 15 -43.44 -10.37 2.05
CA HIS A 15 -43.69 -11.62 1.30
C HIS A 15 -43.47 -11.58 -0.24
N THR A 16 -42.98 -12.69 -0.81
CA THR A 16 -43.74 -13.49 -1.80
C THR A 16 -43.14 -14.89 -1.97
N ARG A 17 -43.96 -15.88 -2.33
CA ARG A 17 -43.52 -17.26 -2.62
C ARG A 17 -42.85 -17.34 -4.00
N ARG A 18 -41.73 -18.06 -4.12
CA ARG A 18 -41.20 -18.54 -5.42
C ARG A 18 -40.82 -20.01 -5.32
N TYR A 19 -40.96 -20.73 -6.44
CA TYR A 19 -40.87 -22.18 -6.50
C TYR A 19 -39.42 -22.68 -6.64
N ARG A 20 -39.20 -23.95 -6.28
CA ARG A 20 -37.91 -24.65 -6.38
C ARG A 20 -37.73 -25.23 -7.78
N THR A 21 -36.70 -24.78 -8.49
CA THR A 21 -36.28 -25.34 -9.80
C THR A 21 -35.95 -26.83 -9.66
N ARG A 22 -36.34 -27.66 -10.64
CA ARG A 22 -36.21 -29.13 -10.57
C ARG A 22 -35.38 -29.79 -11.68
N ALA A 23 -35.05 -29.07 -12.75
CA ALA A 23 -34.07 -29.44 -13.76
C ALA A 23 -33.50 -28.15 -14.44
N PRO A 24 -32.30 -28.16 -15.05
CA PRO A 24 -31.71 -26.97 -15.67
C PRO A 24 -32.11 -26.76 -17.14
N THR A 25 -32.53 -27.83 -17.83
CA THR A 25 -32.81 -27.84 -19.27
C THR A 25 -34.10 -28.59 -19.56
N SER A 26 -35.03 -27.93 -20.25
CA SER A 26 -36.23 -28.55 -20.80
C SER A 26 -36.47 -27.96 -22.18
N GLU A 27 -36.04 -28.68 -23.22
CA GLU A 27 -36.42 -28.37 -24.59
C GLU A 27 -37.87 -28.83 -24.79
N VAL A 28 -38.72 -27.91 -25.22
CA VAL A 28 -40.13 -28.17 -25.57
C VAL A 28 -40.28 -27.76 -27.03
N ASP A 29 -40.86 -28.65 -27.84
CA ASP A 29 -41.08 -28.41 -29.26
C ASP A 29 -42.24 -27.41 -29.45
N GLU A 30 -41.93 -26.19 -29.88
CA GLU A 30 -42.92 -25.11 -30.05
C GLU A 30 -43.73 -25.21 -31.37
N THR A 31 -43.54 -26.25 -32.19
CA THR A 31 -44.23 -26.37 -33.49
C THR A 31 -45.73 -26.69 -33.41
N LEU A 32 -46.28 -26.90 -32.21
CA LEU A 32 -47.63 -27.46 -32.02
C LEU A 32 -48.80 -26.44 -31.93
N PHE A 33 -48.55 -25.13 -31.78
CA PHE A 33 -49.61 -24.14 -31.49
C PHE A 33 -49.52 -22.84 -32.31
N GLY A 34 -49.94 -22.89 -33.59
CA GLY A 34 -50.07 -21.69 -34.43
C GLY A 34 -51.39 -20.93 -34.26
N SER A 35 -51.36 -19.62 -34.01
CA SER A 35 -52.51 -18.70 -34.04
C SER A 35 -52.03 -17.20 -34.18
N PRO A 36 -52.87 -16.16 -34.42
CA PRO A 36 -52.61 -15.26 -35.57
C PRO A 36 -52.80 -13.72 -35.37
N LYS A 37 -52.69 -12.95 -36.48
CA LYS A 37 -53.18 -11.56 -36.73
C LYS A 37 -52.39 -10.38 -36.08
N PRO A 38 -52.62 -9.09 -36.47
CA PRO A 38 -53.22 -8.53 -37.70
C PRO A 38 -52.40 -7.40 -38.40
N MET A 39 -52.89 -6.95 -39.57
CA MET A 39 -52.45 -5.76 -40.33
C MET A 39 -52.81 -4.43 -39.64
N PRO A 40 -52.11 -3.33 -39.96
CA PRO A 40 -52.44 -2.43 -41.09
C PRO A 40 -51.35 -2.43 -42.19
N SER A 41 -51.43 -1.78 -43.38
CA SER A 41 -52.49 -1.24 -44.30
C SER A 41 -51.74 -0.74 -45.57
N ASP A 42 -52.24 -0.03 -46.61
CA ASP A 42 -53.56 0.45 -47.06
C ASP A 42 -53.53 0.71 -48.61
N ARG A 43 -54.65 1.14 -49.22
CA ARG A 43 -54.89 1.93 -50.48
C ARG A 43 -53.99 1.69 -51.74
N ARG A 44 -54.55 1.52 -52.95
CA ARG A 44 -55.94 1.68 -53.45
C ARG A 44 -56.21 0.89 -54.74
N GLU A 45 -57.44 0.36 -54.82
CA GLU A 45 -58.37 0.08 -55.95
C GLU A 45 -57.96 0.50 -57.40
N LYS A 46 -58.40 -0.17 -58.50
CA LYS A 46 -59.76 -0.69 -58.80
C LYS A 46 -59.83 -2.01 -59.64
N PRO A 47 -61.02 -2.65 -59.78
CA PRO A 47 -61.16 -4.04 -60.26
C PRO A 47 -62.15 -4.30 -61.43
N THR A 48 -62.06 -5.49 -62.06
CA THR A 48 -63.13 -6.31 -62.72
C THR A 48 -62.51 -7.68 -63.10
N SER A 49 -63.21 -8.82 -63.22
CA SER A 49 -64.61 -9.23 -62.92
C SER A 49 -64.69 -10.78 -62.80
N LYS A 50 -65.81 -11.32 -62.30
CA LYS A 50 -66.06 -12.78 -62.15
C LYS A 50 -66.55 -13.45 -63.47
N VAL A 51 -66.72 -14.79 -63.45
CA VAL A 51 -67.87 -15.59 -63.96
C VAL A 51 -67.55 -16.74 -64.97
N LYS A 52 -67.87 -17.98 -64.53
CA LYS A 52 -68.27 -19.24 -65.25
C LYS A 52 -67.30 -20.08 -66.12
N ASP A 53 -67.38 -21.38 -65.83
CA ASP A 53 -67.70 -22.54 -66.69
C ASP A 53 -67.27 -22.55 -68.18
N LYS A 54 -66.62 -23.65 -68.58
CA LYS A 54 -67.00 -24.37 -69.81
C LYS A 54 -66.61 -25.85 -69.82
N SER A 55 -67.47 -26.61 -70.51
CA SER A 55 -67.36 -28.02 -70.91
C SER A 55 -66.21 -28.27 -71.91
N PRO A 56 -65.81 -29.53 -72.18
CA PRO A 56 -64.65 -29.84 -73.01
C PRO A 56 -64.75 -29.37 -74.47
N LYS A 57 -63.59 -29.00 -75.02
CA LYS A 57 -63.15 -28.95 -76.43
C LYS A 57 -62.84 -30.34 -77.03
N ASN A 58 -63.44 -30.74 -78.15
CA ASN A 58 -62.91 -31.85 -78.96
C ASN A 58 -61.56 -31.44 -79.60
N PRO A 59 -60.60 -32.36 -79.76
CA PRO A 59 -59.54 -32.19 -80.76
C PRO A 59 -60.13 -32.31 -82.17
N GLU A 60 -59.79 -31.40 -83.07
CA GLU A 60 -60.13 -31.52 -84.49
C GLU A 60 -59.07 -32.41 -85.16
N GLY A 61 -59.48 -33.60 -85.61
CA GLY A 61 -58.56 -34.64 -86.06
C GLY A 61 -57.70 -34.26 -87.27
N GLU A 62 -56.44 -34.69 -87.24
CA GLU A 62 -55.43 -34.42 -88.26
C GLU A 62 -55.87 -34.85 -89.66
N THR A 63 -55.60 -33.99 -90.65
CA THR A 63 -55.82 -34.27 -92.07
C THR A 63 -54.49 -34.35 -92.80
N VAL A 64 -54.15 -35.53 -93.31
CA VAL A 64 -52.95 -35.72 -94.14
C VAL A 64 -53.29 -35.37 -95.59
N GLN A 65 -52.53 -34.43 -96.17
CA GLN A 65 -52.60 -34.12 -97.59
C GLN A 65 -51.79 -35.14 -98.38
N ILE A 66 -52.45 -35.89 -99.27
CA ILE A 66 -51.76 -36.77 -100.21
C ILE A 66 -51.76 -36.11 -101.58
N ILE A 67 -50.55 -35.85 -102.09
CA ILE A 67 -50.32 -35.24 -103.40
C ILE A 67 -49.89 -36.35 -104.36
N THR A 68 -50.73 -36.65 -105.34
CA THR A 68 -50.35 -37.42 -106.53
C THR A 68 -50.52 -36.53 -107.77
N LYS A 69 -49.89 -36.89 -108.89
CA LYS A 69 -49.58 -35.93 -109.98
C LYS A 69 -50.78 -35.13 -110.53
N ASP A 70 -51.99 -35.70 -110.51
CA ASP A 70 -53.15 -35.11 -111.17
C ASP A 70 -54.23 -34.57 -110.22
N LEU A 71 -54.16 -34.83 -108.90
CA LEU A 71 -55.10 -34.28 -107.90
C LEU A 71 -54.58 -34.41 -106.45
N ILE A 72 -54.81 -33.37 -105.64
CA ILE A 72 -54.59 -33.36 -104.19
C ILE A 72 -55.85 -33.86 -103.48
N ARG A 73 -55.70 -34.72 -102.47
CA ARG A 73 -56.81 -35.21 -101.63
C ARG A 73 -56.52 -35.04 -100.15
N ASN A 74 -57.51 -34.54 -99.41
CA ASN A 74 -57.47 -34.41 -97.96
C ASN A 74 -58.19 -35.61 -97.34
N LEU A 75 -57.46 -36.50 -96.67
CA LEU A 75 -58.06 -37.59 -95.89
C LEU A 75 -58.10 -37.22 -94.42
N ARG A 76 -59.25 -37.46 -93.78
CA ARG A 76 -59.50 -37.21 -92.35
C ARG A 76 -59.58 -38.55 -91.64
N ILE A 77 -58.66 -38.79 -90.70
CA ILE A 77 -58.56 -40.06 -89.98
C ILE A 77 -59.43 -39.99 -88.71
N PRO A 78 -60.43 -40.89 -88.52
CA PRO A 78 -61.16 -41.00 -87.26
C PRO A 78 -60.26 -41.60 -86.17
N TRP A 79 -60.20 -40.96 -85.00
CA TRP A 79 -59.32 -41.32 -83.87
C TRP A 79 -59.85 -42.47 -82.99
N THR A 80 -60.64 -43.39 -83.55
CA THR A 80 -61.32 -44.46 -82.80
C THR A 80 -61.38 -45.75 -83.62
N ASP A 81 -60.63 -46.77 -83.20
CA ASP A 81 -60.74 -48.13 -83.73
C ASP A 81 -62.09 -48.76 -83.36
N PRO A 82 -62.69 -49.58 -84.26
CA PRO A 82 -64.06 -50.11 -84.07
C PRO A 82 -64.17 -51.27 -83.07
N SER A 83 -63.10 -51.64 -82.36
CA SER A 83 -63.05 -52.80 -81.46
C SER A 83 -63.14 -52.47 -79.96
N GLY A 84 -62.87 -51.23 -79.54
CA GLY A 84 -63.10 -50.75 -78.17
C GLY A 84 -62.19 -51.29 -77.04
N GLU A 85 -61.30 -52.25 -77.33
CA GLU A 85 -60.48 -52.94 -76.30
C GLU A 85 -58.99 -52.50 -76.23
N SER A 86 -58.59 -51.48 -77.00
CA SER A 86 -57.21 -50.94 -77.03
C SER A 86 -57.07 -49.58 -76.35
N ILE A 87 -56.37 -49.52 -75.20
CA ILE A 87 -56.01 -48.27 -74.53
C ILE A 87 -54.60 -47.85 -74.98
N ILE A 88 -54.51 -46.77 -75.78
CA ILE A 88 -53.24 -46.17 -76.18
C ILE A 88 -52.71 -45.33 -75.02
N LEU A 89 -51.59 -45.75 -74.42
CA LEU A 89 -51.05 -45.15 -73.19
C LEU A 89 -49.90 -44.18 -73.53
N PRO A 90 -49.95 -42.89 -73.14
CA PRO A 90 -48.93 -41.90 -73.52
C PRO A 90 -47.52 -42.27 -73.01
N SER A 91 -46.46 -41.94 -73.76
CA SER A 91 -45.08 -42.31 -73.38
C SER A 91 -44.67 -41.84 -71.98
N ALA A 92 -44.97 -40.59 -71.63
CA ALA A 92 -44.71 -40.06 -70.29
C ALA A 92 -45.53 -40.74 -69.17
N GLU A 93 -46.67 -41.36 -69.51
CA GLU A 93 -47.44 -42.19 -68.57
C GLU A 93 -46.95 -43.63 -68.53
N PHE A 94 -46.48 -44.18 -69.65
CA PHE A 94 -45.82 -45.48 -69.71
C PHE A 94 -44.49 -45.47 -68.94
N GLU A 95 -43.68 -44.43 -69.09
CA GLU A 95 -42.45 -44.21 -68.31
C GLU A 95 -42.76 -43.95 -66.83
N ARG A 96 -43.79 -43.17 -66.51
CA ARG A 96 -44.25 -42.95 -65.12
C ARG A 96 -44.78 -44.22 -64.47
N ILE A 97 -45.52 -45.06 -65.21
CA ILE A 97 -46.02 -46.34 -64.72
C ILE A 97 -44.88 -47.35 -64.59
N THR A 98 -43.99 -47.49 -65.56
CA THR A 98 -42.85 -48.43 -65.48
C THR A 98 -41.83 -48.03 -64.41
N SER A 99 -41.60 -46.73 -64.18
CA SER A 99 -40.75 -46.25 -63.07
C SER A 99 -41.42 -46.35 -61.70
N ALA A 100 -42.75 -46.23 -61.61
CA ALA A 100 -43.50 -46.46 -60.36
C ALA A 100 -43.75 -47.96 -60.06
N SER A 101 -43.88 -48.80 -61.10
CA SER A 101 -44.03 -50.25 -60.99
C SER A 101 -42.69 -50.98 -60.84
N ARG A 102 -41.56 -50.34 -61.20
CA ARG A 102 -40.23 -50.76 -60.77
C ARG A 102 -40.19 -50.67 -59.25
N VAL A 103 -40.36 -51.81 -58.59
CA VAL A 103 -40.20 -51.94 -57.14
C VAL A 103 -38.72 -51.74 -56.81
N LEU A 104 -38.34 -50.47 -56.61
CA LEU A 104 -36.97 -50.10 -56.21
C LEU A 104 -36.54 -50.94 -55.02
N THR A 105 -35.32 -51.49 -55.08
CA THR A 105 -34.76 -52.27 -53.96
C THR A 105 -34.59 -51.39 -52.71
N LYS A 106 -34.39 -52.00 -51.53
CA LYS A 106 -34.13 -51.23 -50.30
C LYS A 106 -32.92 -50.31 -50.48
N GLU A 107 -31.85 -50.85 -51.08
CA GLU A 107 -30.61 -50.17 -51.41
C GLU A 107 -30.83 -48.99 -52.37
N GLU A 108 -31.61 -49.15 -53.44
CA GLU A 108 -31.93 -48.04 -54.37
C GLU A 108 -32.73 -46.92 -53.67
N ARG A 109 -33.67 -47.27 -52.78
CA ARG A 109 -34.46 -46.30 -52.00
C ARG A 109 -33.60 -45.58 -50.96
N GLU A 110 -32.62 -46.25 -50.40
CA GLU A 110 -31.67 -45.68 -49.43
C GLU A 110 -30.67 -44.76 -50.15
N ALA A 111 -30.10 -45.19 -51.29
CA ALA A 111 -29.22 -44.38 -52.13
C ALA A 111 -29.89 -43.07 -52.61
N LEU A 112 -31.18 -43.12 -52.99
CA LEU A 112 -31.93 -41.92 -53.38
C LEU A 112 -32.20 -40.97 -52.20
N LYS A 113 -32.49 -41.50 -51.00
CA LYS A 113 -32.62 -40.70 -49.77
C LYS A 113 -31.29 -40.05 -49.39
N ASP A 114 -30.19 -40.79 -49.50
CA ASP A 114 -28.84 -40.30 -49.25
C ASP A 114 -28.44 -39.20 -50.22
N ALA A 115 -28.69 -39.37 -51.53
CA ALA A 115 -28.43 -38.35 -52.53
C ALA A 115 -29.23 -37.07 -52.28
N TYR A 116 -30.50 -37.19 -51.87
CA TYR A 116 -31.33 -36.05 -51.49
C TYR A 116 -30.84 -35.37 -50.21
N GLN A 117 -30.43 -36.14 -49.19
CA GLN A 117 -29.85 -35.61 -47.96
C GLN A 117 -28.52 -34.90 -48.21
N ARG A 118 -27.64 -35.43 -49.06
CA ARG A 118 -26.34 -34.80 -49.42
C ARG A 118 -26.56 -33.45 -50.09
N LYS A 119 -27.44 -33.36 -51.10
CA LYS A 119 -27.80 -32.08 -51.74
C LYS A 119 -28.36 -31.07 -50.73
N LYS A 120 -29.28 -31.49 -49.85
CA LYS A 120 -29.81 -30.62 -48.79
C LYS A 120 -28.72 -30.16 -47.81
N GLN A 121 -27.75 -31.02 -47.47
CA GLN A 121 -26.59 -30.64 -46.65
C GLN A 121 -25.64 -29.67 -47.37
N GLU A 122 -25.46 -29.80 -48.68
CA GLU A 122 -24.66 -28.90 -49.51
C GLU A 122 -25.32 -27.51 -49.61
N GLU A 123 -26.64 -27.45 -49.81
CA GLU A 123 -27.42 -26.21 -49.77
C GLU A 123 -27.35 -25.51 -48.40
N ILE A 124 -27.45 -26.27 -47.31
CA ILE A 124 -27.29 -25.75 -45.93
C ILE A 124 -25.88 -25.21 -45.70
N LYS A 125 -24.83 -25.95 -46.11
CA LYS A 125 -23.43 -25.49 -46.00
C LYS A 125 -23.19 -24.20 -46.78
N ALA A 126 -23.65 -24.12 -48.03
CA ALA A 126 -23.53 -22.91 -48.84
C ALA A 126 -24.29 -21.70 -48.25
N ALA A 127 -25.43 -21.95 -47.58
CA ALA A 127 -26.16 -20.91 -46.84
C ALA A 127 -25.44 -20.49 -45.55
N GLU A 128 -24.83 -21.43 -44.82
CA GLU A 128 -23.97 -21.13 -43.66
C GLU A 128 -22.71 -20.37 -44.06
N GLU A 129 -22.03 -20.72 -45.14
CA GLU A 129 -20.84 -20.04 -45.63
C GLU A 129 -21.14 -18.58 -46.01
N LYS A 130 -22.26 -18.34 -46.71
CA LYS A 130 -22.74 -16.98 -46.98
C LYS A 130 -23.07 -16.21 -45.71
N LYS A 131 -23.71 -16.83 -44.71
CA LYS A 131 -23.93 -16.22 -43.39
C LYS A 131 -22.60 -15.89 -42.69
N ARG A 132 -21.63 -16.79 -42.69
CA ARG A 132 -20.29 -16.58 -42.10
C ARG A 132 -19.56 -15.42 -42.78
N GLN A 133 -19.59 -15.35 -44.12
CA GLN A 133 -19.02 -14.24 -44.89
C GLN A 133 -19.68 -12.89 -44.55
N ILE A 134 -21.02 -12.85 -44.45
CA ILE A 134 -21.74 -11.62 -44.03
C ILE A 134 -21.37 -11.23 -42.59
N CYS A 135 -21.31 -12.19 -41.65
CA CYS A 135 -20.89 -11.91 -40.28
C CYS A 135 -19.45 -11.36 -40.20
N VAL A 136 -18.51 -11.89 -40.98
CA VAL A 136 -17.12 -11.38 -41.05
C VAL A 136 -17.06 -9.99 -41.70
N ALA A 137 -17.88 -9.72 -42.72
CA ALA A 137 -18.02 -8.40 -43.33
C ALA A 137 -18.63 -7.37 -42.35
N ASP A 138 -19.61 -7.75 -41.54
CA ASP A 138 -20.21 -6.87 -40.53
C ASP A 138 -19.31 -6.66 -39.30
N MET A 139 -18.49 -7.65 -38.92
CA MET A 139 -17.49 -7.49 -37.86
C MET A 139 -16.38 -6.53 -38.33
N SER A 140 -15.78 -6.77 -39.49
CA SER A 140 -14.76 -5.87 -40.05
C SER A 140 -15.31 -4.46 -40.33
N ARG A 141 -16.59 -4.30 -40.69
CA ARG A 141 -17.24 -2.98 -40.77
C ARG A 141 -17.33 -2.26 -39.41
N LYS A 142 -17.61 -2.97 -38.32
CA LYS A 142 -17.65 -2.39 -36.95
C LYS A 142 -16.25 -2.06 -36.45
N GLU A 143 -15.28 -2.91 -36.72
CA GLU A 143 -13.88 -2.72 -36.34
C GLU A 143 -13.23 -1.54 -37.08
N ASN A 144 -13.64 -1.27 -38.33
CA ASN A 144 -13.16 -0.14 -39.13
C ASN A 144 -14.09 1.09 -39.11
N GLN A 145 -14.98 1.22 -38.11
CA GLN A 145 -15.72 2.47 -37.92
C GLN A 145 -14.76 3.58 -37.47
N ILE A 146 -14.69 4.65 -38.27
CA ILE A 146 -13.95 5.86 -37.92
C ILE A 146 -14.62 6.46 -36.68
N LEU A 147 -13.81 6.68 -35.65
CA LEU A 147 -14.26 7.16 -34.35
C LEU A 147 -14.79 8.59 -34.46
N THR A 148 -15.90 8.85 -33.79
CA THR A 148 -16.50 10.18 -33.68
C THR A 148 -15.52 11.13 -32.97
N GLU A 149 -15.53 12.42 -33.29
CA GLU A 149 -14.68 13.42 -32.63
C GLU A 149 -14.83 13.40 -31.10
N LEU A 150 -16.05 13.19 -30.59
CA LEU A 150 -16.34 13.00 -29.16
C LEU A 150 -15.72 11.73 -28.56
N GLU A 151 -15.56 10.67 -29.35
CA GLU A 151 -14.92 9.41 -28.92
C GLU A 151 -13.40 9.51 -28.97
N LEU A 152 -12.85 10.28 -29.93
CA LEU A 152 -11.44 10.67 -29.94
C LEU A 152 -11.12 11.56 -28.74
N GLU A 153 -11.93 12.58 -28.46
CA GLU A 153 -11.78 13.39 -27.24
C GLU A 153 -11.91 12.55 -25.96
N ALA A 154 -12.83 11.58 -25.90
CA ALA A 154 -12.93 10.67 -24.76
C ALA A 154 -11.68 9.77 -24.61
N ARG A 155 -11.10 9.30 -25.73
CA ARG A 155 -9.84 8.56 -25.75
C ARG A 155 -8.68 9.44 -25.28
N ASP A 156 -8.54 10.65 -25.79
CA ASP A 156 -7.54 11.63 -25.35
C ASP A 156 -7.66 11.93 -23.84
N ARG A 157 -8.87 12.19 -23.35
CA ARG A 157 -9.14 12.46 -21.93
C ARG A 157 -8.77 11.24 -21.06
N THR A 158 -9.10 10.02 -21.50
CA THR A 158 -8.73 8.79 -20.77
C THR A 158 -7.23 8.47 -20.86
N GLN A 159 -6.57 8.72 -21.98
CA GLN A 159 -5.11 8.61 -22.13
C GLN A 159 -4.39 9.57 -21.18
N ARG A 160 -4.74 10.87 -21.19
CA ARG A 160 -4.15 11.86 -20.27
C ARG A 160 -4.38 11.51 -18.79
N LEU A 161 -5.50 10.89 -18.44
CA LEU A 161 -5.77 10.37 -17.10
C LEU A 161 -4.91 9.13 -16.76
N LEU A 162 -4.71 8.21 -17.70
CA LEU A 162 -3.85 7.03 -17.55
C LEU A 162 -2.36 7.43 -17.46
N GLU A 163 -1.91 8.37 -18.29
CA GLU A 163 -0.58 8.97 -18.24
C GLU A 163 -0.33 9.63 -16.88
N ARG A 164 -1.26 10.47 -16.40
CA ARG A 164 -1.17 11.10 -15.08
C ARG A 164 -1.21 10.09 -13.93
N ALA A 165 -1.99 9.02 -14.04
CA ALA A 165 -1.99 7.95 -13.06
C ALA A 165 -0.66 7.18 -13.07
N ASN A 166 -0.08 6.97 -14.25
CA ASN A 166 1.23 6.33 -14.41
C ASN A 166 2.35 7.22 -13.86
N THR A 167 2.42 8.52 -14.17
CA THR A 167 3.47 9.41 -13.61
C THR A 167 3.40 9.46 -12.09
N LEU A 168 2.21 9.57 -11.50
CA LEU A 168 2.02 9.52 -10.05
C LEU A 168 2.45 8.17 -9.44
N ARG A 169 2.20 7.04 -10.12
CA ARG A 169 2.70 5.72 -9.68
C ARG A 169 4.22 5.63 -9.76
N MET A 170 4.83 6.20 -10.79
CA MET A 170 6.29 6.17 -10.93
C MET A 170 6.99 7.11 -9.93
N GLU A 171 6.42 8.28 -9.63
CA GLU A 171 6.93 9.17 -8.57
C GLU A 171 6.74 8.59 -7.15
N GLN A 172 5.88 7.58 -6.99
CA GLN A 172 5.80 6.76 -5.77
C GLN A 172 6.89 5.68 -5.67
N GLU A 173 7.72 5.43 -6.69
CA GLU A 173 8.86 4.52 -6.55
C GLU A 173 10.01 5.16 -5.75
N ASP A 174 10.57 4.44 -4.78
CA ASP A 174 11.51 5.02 -3.81
C ASP A 174 12.83 5.51 -4.43
N GLU A 175 13.26 4.94 -5.55
CA GLU A 175 14.39 5.45 -6.34
C GLU A 175 14.09 6.83 -6.95
N VAL A 176 12.86 7.05 -7.43
CA VAL A 176 12.41 8.34 -7.98
C VAL A 176 12.23 9.36 -6.85
N LYS A 177 11.73 8.95 -5.67
CA LYS A 177 11.71 9.81 -4.47
C LYS A 177 13.12 10.25 -4.06
N LYS A 178 14.09 9.34 -4.02
CA LYS A 178 15.50 9.64 -3.73
C LYS A 178 16.09 10.61 -4.77
N LEU A 179 15.81 10.41 -6.06
CA LEU A 179 16.23 11.34 -7.11
C LEU A 179 15.59 12.72 -6.94
N ASN A 180 14.29 12.80 -6.64
CA ASN A 180 13.58 14.06 -6.40
C ASN A 180 14.15 14.81 -5.17
N GLN A 181 14.58 14.09 -4.12
CA GLN A 181 15.29 14.67 -2.98
C GLN A 181 16.67 15.23 -3.39
N LEU A 182 17.43 14.52 -4.23
CA LEU A 182 18.71 15.00 -4.76
C LEU A 182 18.52 16.26 -5.63
N ILE A 183 17.52 16.25 -6.52
CA ILE A 183 17.12 17.39 -7.36
C ILE A 183 16.79 18.62 -6.49
N LEU A 184 15.94 18.46 -5.48
CA LEU A 184 15.57 19.54 -4.57
C LEU A 184 16.79 20.05 -3.79
N SER A 185 17.69 19.15 -3.35
CA SER A 185 18.92 19.55 -2.65
C SER A 185 19.85 20.40 -3.54
N ALA A 186 19.93 20.08 -4.83
CA ALA A 186 20.71 20.82 -5.82
C ALA A 186 20.10 22.20 -6.14
N GLN A 187 18.77 22.28 -6.26
CA GLN A 187 18.04 23.55 -6.41
C GLN A 187 18.26 24.47 -5.19
N CYS A 188 18.15 23.93 -3.98
CA CYS A 188 18.43 24.68 -2.75
C CYS A 188 19.89 25.13 -2.63
N GLN A 189 20.85 24.35 -3.14
CA GLN A 189 22.26 24.73 -3.19
C GLN A 189 22.50 25.88 -4.19
N ALA A 190 21.98 25.77 -5.42
CA ALA A 190 22.08 26.84 -6.41
C ALA A 190 21.45 28.15 -5.92
N THR A 191 20.27 28.08 -5.29
CA THR A 191 19.59 29.25 -4.70
C THR A 191 20.42 29.88 -3.58
N ARG A 192 21.02 29.05 -2.69
CA ARG A 192 21.89 29.53 -1.61
C ARG A 192 23.16 30.19 -2.16
N ASP A 193 23.79 29.60 -3.16
CA ASP A 193 25.04 30.13 -3.73
C ASP A 193 24.79 31.44 -4.49
N ALA A 194 23.60 31.65 -5.06
CA ALA A 194 23.14 32.94 -5.57
C ALA A 194 22.93 33.96 -4.44
N GLN A 195 22.17 33.62 -3.39
CA GLN A 195 21.97 34.49 -2.21
C GLN A 195 23.28 34.90 -1.51
N ILE A 196 24.31 34.04 -1.54
CA ILE A 196 25.65 34.35 -1.03
C ILE A 196 26.37 35.36 -1.94
N GLN A 197 26.12 35.37 -3.24
CA GLN A 197 26.65 36.37 -4.18
C GLN A 197 25.92 37.71 -4.03
N GLU A 198 24.59 37.69 -4.01
CA GLU A 198 23.74 38.86 -3.73
C GLU A 198 24.15 39.55 -2.41
N LYS A 199 24.29 38.78 -1.33
CA LYS A 199 24.70 39.32 -0.03
C LYS A 199 26.11 39.94 -0.07
N LYS A 200 27.03 39.39 -0.87
CA LYS A 200 28.37 39.98 -1.04
C LYS A 200 28.33 41.28 -1.84
N GLN A 201 27.49 41.37 -2.86
CA GLN A 201 27.28 42.60 -3.64
C GLN A 201 26.71 43.70 -2.74
N ILE A 202 25.63 43.41 -2.01
CA ILE A 202 25.02 44.32 -1.02
C ILE A 202 26.04 44.76 0.05
N GLN A 203 26.94 43.88 0.49
CA GLN A 203 28.01 44.24 1.43
C GLN A 203 29.07 45.17 0.82
N VAL A 204 29.41 45.02 -0.46
CA VAL A 204 30.33 45.94 -1.17
C VAL A 204 29.67 47.30 -1.36
N GLU A 205 28.43 47.33 -1.87
CA GLU A 205 27.64 48.56 -2.07
C GLU A 205 27.47 49.34 -0.76
N LEU A 206 27.11 48.65 0.34
CA LEU A 206 26.98 49.27 1.66
C LEU A 206 28.30 49.82 2.18
N LEU A 207 29.42 49.09 2.00
CA LEU A 207 30.75 49.58 2.34
C LEU A 207 31.22 50.74 1.45
N GLU A 208 30.66 50.95 0.26
CA GLU A 208 30.95 52.10 -0.59
C GLU A 208 30.15 53.32 -0.16
N GLU A 209 28.88 53.14 0.19
CA GLU A 209 28.03 54.23 0.69
C GLU A 209 28.37 54.65 2.13
N GLU A 210 28.86 53.75 2.99
CA GLU A 210 29.47 54.11 4.29
C GLU A 210 30.68 55.05 4.09
N LYS A 211 31.63 54.70 3.20
CA LYS A 211 32.79 55.57 2.88
C LYS A 211 32.35 56.92 2.30
N ARG A 212 31.28 56.93 1.50
CA ARG A 212 30.70 58.16 0.94
C ARG A 212 30.11 59.06 2.03
N LEU A 213 29.41 58.47 3.01
CA LEU A 213 28.89 59.21 4.16
C LEU A 213 30.02 59.72 5.05
N ASP A 214 31.01 58.89 5.38
CA ASP A 214 32.20 59.30 6.15
C ASP A 214 32.94 60.48 5.49
N ALA A 215 33.08 60.46 4.16
CA ALA A 215 33.69 61.56 3.41
C ALA A 215 32.88 62.86 3.51
N MET A 216 31.53 62.80 3.51
CA MET A 216 30.70 63.98 3.74
C MET A 216 30.78 64.47 5.19
N MET A 217 30.77 63.56 6.17
CA MET A 217 30.93 63.89 7.60
C MET A 217 32.29 64.54 7.88
N GLU A 218 33.37 64.09 7.23
CA GLU A 218 34.69 64.75 7.30
C GLU A 218 34.67 66.16 6.70
N VAL A 219 33.96 66.37 5.59
CA VAL A 219 33.80 67.71 4.98
C VAL A 219 32.97 68.64 5.88
N GLU A 220 31.91 68.14 6.52
CA GLU A 220 31.14 68.93 7.49
C GLU A 220 31.94 69.22 8.77
N ARG A 221 32.72 68.26 9.28
CA ARG A 221 33.63 68.47 10.42
C ARG A 221 34.70 69.52 10.12
N ARG A 222 35.24 69.55 8.88
CA ARG A 222 36.21 70.57 8.45
C ARG A 222 35.56 71.96 8.37
N LYS A 223 34.40 72.09 7.73
CA LYS A 223 33.62 73.34 7.72
C LYS A 223 33.29 73.83 9.13
N ALA A 224 32.92 72.94 10.04
CA ALA A 224 32.66 73.29 11.43
C ALA A 224 33.92 73.85 12.11
N LEU A 225 35.09 73.22 11.92
CA LEU A 225 36.37 73.74 12.41
C LEU A 225 36.71 75.10 11.78
N GLU A 226 36.60 75.24 10.46
CA GLU A 226 36.81 76.50 9.73
C GLU A 226 35.93 77.64 10.29
N THR A 227 34.66 77.37 10.60
CA THR A 227 33.78 78.38 11.23
C THR A 227 34.17 78.71 12.68
N VAL A 228 34.67 77.75 13.46
CA VAL A 228 35.18 78.00 14.81
C VAL A 228 36.48 78.81 14.77
N GLU A 229 37.37 78.51 13.82
CA GLU A 229 38.60 79.26 13.57
C GLU A 229 38.28 80.71 13.18
N GLN A 230 37.33 80.93 12.26
CA GLN A 230 36.83 82.26 11.89
C GLN A 230 36.22 83.01 13.09
N ILE A 231 35.44 82.34 13.94
CA ILE A 231 34.87 82.94 15.16
C ILE A 231 35.99 83.33 16.14
N ASP A 232 37.01 82.50 16.32
CA ASP A 232 38.13 82.81 17.20
C ASP A 232 39.11 83.83 16.61
N GLU A 233 39.21 83.95 15.29
CA GLU A 233 39.86 85.08 14.61
C GLU A 233 39.10 86.40 14.82
N LEU A 234 37.78 86.41 14.63
CA LEU A 234 36.95 87.58 14.95
C LEU A 234 37.08 87.96 16.43
N ARG A 235 37.12 87.00 17.35
CA ARG A 235 37.42 87.24 18.78
C ARG A 235 38.85 87.73 19.01
N LYS A 236 39.86 87.28 18.25
CA LYS A 236 41.23 87.84 18.32
C LYS A 236 41.23 89.30 17.86
N GLN A 237 40.58 89.62 16.74
CA GLN A 237 40.42 90.99 16.23
C GLN A 237 39.65 91.90 17.20
N GLN A 238 38.57 91.41 17.82
CA GLN A 238 37.83 92.13 18.86
C GLN A 238 38.70 92.38 20.11
N ARG A 239 39.51 91.41 20.54
CA ARG A 239 40.47 91.59 21.63
C ARG A 239 41.56 92.62 21.28
N ILE A 240 42.07 92.61 20.04
CA ILE A 240 43.07 93.58 19.57
C ILE A 240 42.47 95.00 19.51
N SER A 241 41.26 95.16 18.96
CA SER A 241 40.60 96.47 18.90
C SER A 241 40.18 97.00 20.28
N GLY A 242 39.72 96.14 21.19
CA GLY A 242 39.49 96.51 22.59
C GLY A 242 40.79 96.87 23.33
N MET A 243 41.89 96.16 23.06
CA MET A 243 43.22 96.51 23.57
C MET A 243 43.69 97.86 23.03
N GLN A 244 43.51 98.14 21.74
CA GLN A 244 43.79 99.43 21.12
C GLN A 244 42.99 100.56 21.79
N GLN A 245 41.67 100.40 21.96
CA GLN A 245 40.83 101.37 22.67
C GLN A 245 41.27 101.60 24.12
N ILE A 246 41.80 100.58 24.80
CA ILE A 246 42.38 100.73 26.15
C ILE A 246 43.72 101.48 26.11
N TYR A 247 44.57 101.25 25.10
CA TYR A 247 45.77 102.06 24.89
C TYR A 247 45.43 103.52 24.59
N ASP A 248 44.44 103.77 23.73
CA ASP A 248 43.96 105.12 23.40
C ASP A 248 43.43 105.83 24.66
N GLN A 249 42.64 105.14 25.50
CA GLN A 249 42.16 105.66 26.79
C GLN A 249 43.30 105.89 27.80
N ILE A 250 44.32 105.04 27.82
CA ILE A 250 45.50 105.24 28.67
C ILE A 250 46.28 106.47 28.19
N GLN A 251 46.45 106.65 26.88
CA GLN A 251 47.12 107.82 26.32
C GLN A 251 46.34 109.11 26.61
N GLN A 252 45.04 109.12 26.35
CA GLN A 252 44.16 110.25 26.70
C GLN A 252 44.21 110.59 28.19
N ARG A 253 44.22 109.59 29.08
CA ARG A 253 44.40 109.82 30.54
C ARG A 253 45.79 110.29 30.92
N LEU A 254 46.84 109.95 30.16
CA LEU A 254 48.18 110.48 30.38
C LEU A 254 48.26 111.94 29.93
N GLU A 255 47.63 112.29 28.81
CA GLU A 255 47.48 113.67 28.31
C GLU A 255 46.63 114.51 29.28
N GLU A 256 45.47 114.03 29.74
CA GLU A 256 44.67 114.64 30.81
C GLU A 256 45.47 114.82 32.11
N LYS A 257 46.27 113.82 32.49
CA LYS A 257 47.10 113.88 33.70
C LYS A 257 48.25 114.89 33.55
N GLN A 258 48.87 115.00 32.37
CA GLN A 258 49.86 116.03 32.08
C GLN A 258 49.24 117.42 32.17
N LEU A 259 48.09 117.65 31.54
CA LEU A 259 47.33 118.91 31.66
C LEU A 259 46.95 119.22 33.12
N GLN A 260 46.52 118.22 33.90
CA GLN A 260 46.27 118.39 35.34
C GLN A 260 47.54 118.66 36.15
N GLU A 261 48.70 118.16 35.74
CA GLU A 261 49.98 118.44 36.39
C GLU A 261 50.48 119.85 36.05
N GLU A 262 50.33 120.29 34.80
CA GLU A 262 50.56 121.69 34.39
C GLU A 262 49.65 122.67 35.16
N MET A 263 48.35 122.40 35.27
CA MET A 263 47.42 123.20 36.07
C MET A 263 47.83 123.23 37.55
N LYS A 264 48.22 122.09 38.13
CA LYS A 264 48.74 122.02 39.51
C LYS A 264 50.09 122.75 39.65
N GLU A 265 50.90 122.87 38.61
CA GLU A 265 52.13 123.65 38.66
C GLU A 265 51.86 125.17 38.59
N GLN A 266 50.84 125.60 37.84
CA GLN A 266 50.34 126.99 37.89
C GLN A 266 49.75 127.30 39.27
N GLU A 267 48.93 126.41 39.84
CA GLU A 267 48.45 126.52 41.23
C GLU A 267 49.62 126.57 42.23
N ARG A 268 50.64 125.71 42.08
CA ARG A 268 51.86 125.73 42.92
C ARG A 268 52.70 126.99 42.74
N GLN A 269 52.64 127.68 41.60
CA GLN A 269 53.28 128.99 41.42
C GLN A 269 52.51 130.05 42.22
N GLN A 270 51.18 130.12 42.05
CA GLN A 270 50.32 131.04 42.81
C GLN A 270 50.37 130.78 44.33
N ILE A 271 50.44 129.51 44.76
CA ILE A 271 50.60 129.12 46.16
C ILE A 271 52.00 129.51 46.67
N ARG A 272 53.07 129.42 45.87
CA ARG A 272 54.41 129.92 46.26
C ARG A 272 54.43 131.44 46.42
N GLU A 273 53.86 132.20 45.48
CA GLU A 273 53.74 133.66 45.62
C GLU A 273 52.96 134.06 46.89
N ASN A 274 51.89 133.33 47.22
CA ASN A 274 51.14 133.55 48.45
C ASN A 274 51.90 133.07 49.70
N GLN A 275 52.67 131.98 49.62
CA GLN A 275 53.54 131.53 50.71
C GLN A 275 54.71 132.49 50.94
N GLU A 276 55.27 133.14 49.92
CA GLU A 276 56.30 134.17 50.09
C GLU A 276 55.75 135.41 50.81
N ARG A 277 54.50 135.80 50.51
CA ARG A 277 53.76 136.83 51.28
C ARG A 277 53.55 136.39 52.73
N MET A 278 53.06 135.17 52.97
CA MET A 278 52.86 134.63 54.33
C MET A 278 54.17 134.49 55.09
N ASN A 279 55.26 134.02 54.47
CA ASN A 279 56.57 133.87 55.10
C ASN A 279 57.17 135.23 55.52
N LEU A 280 56.91 136.29 54.76
CA LEU A 280 57.25 137.66 55.15
C LEU A 280 56.44 138.16 56.36
N GLU A 281 55.31 137.53 56.72
CA GLU A 281 54.53 137.80 57.92
C GLU A 281 54.90 136.85 59.08
N ASP A 282 55.09 135.56 58.80
CA ASP A 282 55.51 134.54 59.77
C ASP A 282 56.93 134.75 60.29
N LEU A 283 57.85 135.36 59.52
CA LEU A 283 59.13 135.83 60.07
C LEU A 283 58.91 136.85 61.22
N LYS A 284 57.92 137.74 61.08
CA LYS A 284 57.50 138.70 62.13
C LYS A 284 56.70 138.04 63.26
N ALA A 285 56.46 136.73 63.20
CA ALA A 285 55.77 135.93 64.21
C ALA A 285 56.71 134.91 64.90
N LEU A 286 57.69 134.34 64.19
CA LEU A 286 58.68 133.42 64.75
C LEU A 286 59.63 134.11 65.74
N GLU A 287 59.94 135.39 65.51
CA GLU A 287 60.59 136.27 66.51
C GLU A 287 59.82 136.33 67.84
N LYS A 288 58.48 136.13 67.82
CA LYS A 288 57.59 136.13 68.99
C LYS A 288 57.32 134.74 69.58
N LYS A 289 57.73 133.65 68.92
CA LYS A 289 57.55 132.26 69.39
C LYS A 289 58.81 131.60 69.92
N ARG A 290 60.00 132.05 69.50
CA ARG A 290 61.27 131.62 70.14
C ARG A 290 61.34 131.99 71.63
N THR A 291 60.56 132.97 72.07
CA THR A 291 60.36 133.37 73.47
C THR A 291 59.44 132.43 74.27
N GLU A 292 58.75 131.48 73.64
CA GLU A 292 57.74 130.63 74.30
C GLU A 292 58.21 129.18 74.52
N GLN A 293 58.82 128.54 73.53
CA GLN A 293 59.00 127.08 73.50
C GLN A 293 60.00 126.48 74.51
N GLN A 294 60.71 127.30 75.29
CA GLN A 294 61.73 126.86 76.26
C GLN A 294 61.16 126.29 77.56
N GLN A 295 59.90 125.80 77.57
CA GLN A 295 59.08 125.66 78.79
C GLN A 295 58.33 124.32 78.99
N LEU A 296 58.55 123.25 78.19
CA LEU A 296 57.60 122.10 78.15
C LEU A 296 58.16 120.64 78.15
N GLN A 297 59.44 120.38 77.90
CA GLN A 297 59.86 119.09 77.29
C GLN A 297 60.10 117.86 78.23
N GLU A 298 59.56 117.81 79.45
CA GLU A 298 60.20 117.04 80.55
C GLU A 298 59.51 115.73 81.04
N GLU A 299 58.54 115.14 80.31
CA GLU A 299 57.51 114.28 80.96
C GLU A 299 57.65 112.72 80.88
N VAL A 300 57.58 112.09 79.68
CA VAL A 300 56.57 111.03 79.39
C VAL A 300 56.89 109.53 79.70
N MET A 301 58.08 109.01 79.37
CA MET A 301 58.27 107.59 78.93
C MET A 301 58.10 106.48 80.02
N ARG A 302 57.03 105.65 80.00
CA ARG A 302 56.73 104.70 81.14
C ARG A 302 56.14 103.27 80.93
N ILE A 303 55.41 102.91 79.85
CA ILE A 303 54.15 102.11 80.05
C ILE A 303 54.10 100.59 79.66
N ASN A 304 54.87 100.08 78.70
CA ASN A 304 54.35 99.06 77.74
C ASN A 304 54.80 97.57 77.92
N ALA A 305 53.99 96.63 78.48
CA ALA A 305 54.50 95.28 78.85
C ALA A 305 53.64 93.95 78.81
N GLU A 306 52.31 93.90 78.98
CA GLU A 306 51.67 92.75 79.70
C GLU A 306 51.04 91.54 78.91
N THR A 307 51.38 91.25 77.65
CA THR A 307 50.69 90.19 76.85
C THR A 307 51.40 88.81 76.80
N MET A 308 50.67 87.67 76.94
CA MET A 308 51.11 86.36 76.35
C MET A 308 50.08 85.20 76.22
N LEU A 309 49.47 84.74 77.33
CA LEU A 309 49.48 83.31 77.74
C LEU A 309 48.88 82.19 76.84
N ALA A 310 47.61 81.77 77.02
CA ALA A 310 47.16 80.37 76.82
C ALA A 310 46.72 79.96 75.39
N LYS A 311 46.71 78.63 75.07
CA LYS A 311 46.35 78.08 73.72
C LYS A 311 45.71 76.66 73.58
N LEU A 312 45.86 75.69 74.51
CA LEU A 312 46.17 74.30 74.09
C LEU A 312 45.08 73.17 74.04
N GLN A 313 43.99 73.20 74.81
CA GLN A 313 43.37 72.00 75.43
C GLN A 313 42.56 70.96 74.58
N ARG A 314 42.62 70.89 73.23
CA ARG A 314 41.57 70.18 72.42
C ARG A 314 42.09 69.04 71.51
N ARG A 315 42.28 67.79 71.97
CA ARG A 315 42.96 66.75 71.13
C ARG A 315 42.69 65.23 71.31
N GLU A 316 41.67 64.73 72.02
CA GLU A 316 41.69 63.32 72.52
C GLU A 316 40.58 62.31 72.08
N GLU A 317 39.56 62.69 71.30
CA GLU A 317 38.24 61.97 71.31
C GLU A 317 37.96 60.89 70.22
N GLU A 318 38.92 60.40 69.44
CA GLU A 318 38.64 59.69 68.16
C GLU A 318 38.21 58.19 68.18
N LYS A 319 38.31 57.44 69.28
CA LYS A 319 38.71 56.00 69.22
C LYS A 319 37.65 54.88 69.42
N LEU A 320 36.37 55.05 69.07
CA LEU A 320 35.29 54.13 69.56
C LEU A 320 34.41 53.38 68.52
N VAL A 321 34.70 53.40 67.21
CA VAL A 321 33.71 53.02 66.18
C VAL A 321 33.78 51.57 65.66
N ASP A 322 34.96 50.95 65.61
CA ASP A 322 35.28 49.84 64.67
C ASP A 322 34.80 48.42 65.06
N MET A 323 33.75 48.29 65.88
CA MET A 323 33.34 47.02 66.52
C MET A 323 32.12 46.30 65.88
N ARG A 324 31.83 46.51 64.59
CA ARG A 324 30.55 46.07 63.97
C ARG A 324 30.61 45.10 62.77
N ASP A 325 31.79 44.72 62.28
CA ASP A 325 31.92 43.99 61.00
C ASP A 325 31.64 42.47 61.04
N MET A 326 31.28 41.90 62.20
CA MET A 326 31.31 40.44 62.40
C MET A 326 30.03 39.65 62.04
N GLU A 327 28.88 40.31 61.83
CA GLU A 327 27.57 39.60 61.81
C GLU A 327 27.14 39.05 60.43
N TYR A 328 27.75 39.49 59.31
CA TYR A 328 27.24 39.14 57.97
C TYR A 328 27.56 37.72 57.49
N ILE A 329 28.54 37.04 58.11
CA ILE A 329 29.09 35.75 57.63
C ILE A 329 28.07 34.59 57.75
N GLN A 330 27.13 34.66 58.69
CA GLN A 330 26.25 33.52 59.03
C GLN A 330 25.27 33.13 57.91
N LYS A 331 24.87 34.05 57.03
CA LYS A 331 23.82 33.83 56.00
C LYS A 331 24.26 33.05 54.75
N LYS A 332 25.43 32.39 54.78
CA LYS A 332 25.97 31.65 53.62
C LYS A 332 25.72 30.13 53.67
N MET A 333 25.60 29.54 54.86
CA MET A 333 25.66 28.08 55.04
C MET A 333 24.36 27.31 54.78
N GLU A 334 23.22 27.99 54.68
CA GLU A 334 21.89 27.34 54.67
C GLU A 334 21.46 26.78 53.29
N ARG A 335 22.22 27.03 52.22
CA ARG A 335 21.82 26.66 50.84
C ARG A 335 22.35 25.33 50.31
N ASP A 336 23.33 24.72 50.96
CA ASP A 336 24.00 23.52 50.45
C ASP A 336 23.38 22.21 51.00
N ALA A 337 22.48 22.31 51.98
CA ALA A 337 21.92 21.14 52.69
C ALA A 337 20.79 20.40 51.94
N GLU A 338 20.15 21.03 50.95
CA GLU A 338 18.93 20.49 50.34
C GLU A 338 19.20 19.38 49.30
N TYR A 339 20.39 19.34 48.71
CA TYR A 339 20.75 18.38 47.64
C TYR A 339 21.02 16.94 48.12
N GLU A 340 21.27 16.70 49.42
CA GLU A 340 21.53 15.35 49.93
C GLU A 340 20.28 14.49 50.17
N ALA A 341 19.08 15.08 50.04
CA ALA A 341 17.83 14.39 50.41
C ALA A 341 17.39 13.34 49.37
N GLU A 342 17.61 13.57 48.07
CA GLU A 342 16.94 12.81 47.01
C GLU A 342 17.46 11.37 46.83
N GLN A 343 18.76 11.13 47.06
CA GLN A 343 19.36 9.80 46.81
C GLN A 343 18.86 8.69 47.75
N ARG A 344 18.06 9.01 48.78
CA ARG A 344 17.50 8.03 49.72
C ARG A 344 16.23 7.31 49.20
N ARG A 345 15.67 7.69 48.03
CA ARG A 345 14.43 7.07 47.50
C ARG A 345 14.65 5.77 46.70
N ILE A 346 15.77 5.60 46.00
CA ILE A 346 15.97 4.50 45.01
C ILE A 346 16.19 3.12 45.68
N LYS A 347 16.53 3.05 46.97
CA LYS A 347 16.85 1.79 47.67
C LYS A 347 15.63 0.95 48.13
N LYS A 348 14.41 1.21 47.65
CA LYS A 348 13.18 0.52 48.11
C LYS A 348 12.54 -0.47 47.14
N GLU A 349 13.07 -0.63 45.93
CA GLU A 349 12.38 -1.36 44.84
C GLU A 349 12.87 -2.81 44.58
N LYS A 350 13.62 -3.44 45.51
CA LYS A 350 14.45 -4.61 45.15
C LYS A 350 14.11 -6.01 45.70
N GLU A 351 13.32 -6.22 46.77
CA GLU A 351 13.50 -7.47 47.56
C GLU A 351 12.29 -8.38 47.90
N LEU A 352 11.02 -7.93 48.00
CA LEU A 352 10.09 -8.61 48.94
C LEU A 352 8.73 -9.21 48.50
N GLU A 353 8.45 -9.53 47.21
CA GLU A 353 7.15 -10.21 46.91
C GLU A 353 7.11 -11.40 45.92
N ILE A 354 7.90 -11.47 44.83
CA ILE A 354 7.78 -12.57 43.83
C ILE A 354 8.69 -13.77 44.13
N ALA A 355 8.90 -14.08 45.41
CA ALA A 355 9.56 -15.31 45.88
C ALA A 355 8.57 -16.35 46.47
N ARG A 356 7.28 -16.01 46.64
CA ARG A 356 6.29 -16.84 47.37
C ARG A 356 5.47 -17.82 46.52
N LEU A 357 5.55 -17.79 45.19
CA LEU A 357 4.67 -18.56 44.28
C LEU A 357 5.38 -19.72 43.54
N ARG A 358 6.15 -20.55 44.25
CA ARG A 358 6.75 -21.78 43.69
C ARG A 358 6.69 -23.05 44.56
N ALA A 359 6.11 -23.00 45.77
CA ALA A 359 6.40 -24.01 46.80
C ALA A 359 5.19 -24.85 47.32
N ARG A 360 4.08 -25.00 46.57
CA ARG A 360 2.84 -25.62 47.11
C ARG A 360 2.01 -26.53 46.19
N GLN A 361 2.56 -27.12 45.12
CA GLN A 361 1.78 -27.96 44.20
C GLN A 361 2.32 -29.39 43.90
N GLU A 362 3.40 -29.83 44.54
CA GLU A 362 4.17 -31.01 44.07
C GLU A 362 4.24 -32.21 45.05
N LYS A 363 3.30 -32.34 46.00
CA LYS A 363 3.27 -33.46 46.97
C LYS A 363 1.86 -34.00 47.27
N ALA A 364 1.09 -34.32 46.22
CA ALA A 364 -0.33 -34.69 46.37
C ALA A 364 -0.83 -35.79 45.41
N LYS A 365 0.04 -36.69 44.92
CA LYS A 365 -0.36 -37.74 43.94
C LYS A 365 -0.02 -39.19 44.32
N ASP A 366 0.99 -39.43 45.14
CA ASP A 366 1.62 -40.77 45.23
C ASP A 366 1.25 -41.53 46.53
N TYR A 367 -0.05 -41.75 46.77
CA TYR A 367 -0.51 -42.50 47.96
C TYR A 367 -1.83 -43.27 47.77
N LYS A 368 -2.00 -43.94 46.61
CA LYS A 368 -3.27 -44.63 46.30
C LYS A 368 -3.15 -45.85 45.36
N ALA A 369 -2.02 -46.57 45.40
CA ALA A 369 -1.66 -47.58 44.39
C ALA A 369 -1.44 -49.02 44.89
N GLU A 370 -1.61 -49.32 46.19
CA GLU A 370 -0.98 -50.52 46.82
C GLU A 370 -1.90 -51.41 47.71
N GLN A 371 -3.20 -51.63 47.41
CA GLN A 371 -4.06 -52.38 48.37
C GLN A 371 -5.15 -53.39 47.91
N ASP A 372 -5.34 -53.69 46.62
CA ASP A 372 -6.52 -54.46 46.16
C ASP A 372 -6.33 -55.96 45.78
N GLU A 373 -5.13 -56.56 45.93
CA GLU A 373 -4.78 -57.78 45.16
C GLU A 373 -5.04 -59.20 45.78
N LEU A 374 -5.43 -59.35 47.05
CA LEU A 374 -5.30 -60.65 47.78
C LEU A 374 -6.59 -61.23 48.43
N ARG A 375 -7.54 -61.79 47.66
CA ARG A 375 -8.76 -62.45 48.23
C ARG A 375 -9.28 -63.80 47.63
N ALA A 376 -8.62 -64.47 46.68
CA ALA A 376 -9.34 -65.31 45.69
C ALA A 376 -9.08 -66.86 45.61
N ARG A 377 -8.77 -67.64 46.67
CA ARG A 377 -8.06 -68.95 46.47
C ARG A 377 -8.22 -70.18 47.45
N ARG A 378 -9.41 -70.70 47.85
CA ARG A 378 -9.53 -71.90 48.79
C ARG A 378 -10.80 -72.78 48.60
N ASN A 379 -10.74 -74.06 48.13
CA ASN A 379 -11.94 -74.69 47.50
C ASN A 379 -12.40 -76.20 47.68
N GLN A 380 -11.61 -77.31 47.63
CA GLN A 380 -12.15 -78.68 47.29
C GLN A 380 -11.52 -79.91 48.03
N GLU A 381 -12.23 -81.08 48.10
CA GLU A 381 -11.73 -82.36 48.72
C GLU A 381 -12.28 -83.75 48.22
N ILE A 382 -13.19 -84.45 48.93
CA ILE A 382 -13.24 -85.95 49.15
C ILE A 382 -14.02 -86.89 48.17
N ASN A 383 -13.73 -88.22 48.21
CA ASN A 383 -14.51 -89.30 47.52
C ASN A 383 -14.25 -90.80 47.97
N ASP A 384 -14.66 -91.79 47.13
CA ASP A 384 -14.09 -93.18 46.95
C ASP A 384 -14.72 -94.46 47.66
N ARG A 385 -14.30 -95.67 47.23
CA ARG A 385 -14.44 -97.09 47.72
C ARG A 385 -15.69 -97.95 47.37
N LYS A 386 -15.56 -99.31 47.53
CA LYS A 386 -16.58 -100.40 47.81
C LYS A 386 -16.89 -101.43 46.67
N TRP A 387 -16.72 -102.76 46.89
CA TRP A 387 -17.10 -103.90 45.98
C TRP A 387 -16.94 -105.35 46.60
N ARG A 388 -17.74 -106.38 46.19
CA ARG A 388 -17.38 -107.85 46.21
C ARG A 388 -18.40 -108.89 45.60
N MET A 389 -17.87 -110.06 45.16
CA MET A 389 -18.42 -111.47 45.20
C MET A 389 -19.54 -112.00 44.22
N LYS A 390 -19.39 -113.26 43.72
CA LYS A 390 -20.41 -114.20 43.16
C LYS A 390 -19.83 -115.63 42.91
N GLU A 391 -20.64 -116.68 42.61
CA GLU A 391 -20.12 -118.05 42.28
C GLU A 391 -20.90 -119.00 41.28
N LYS A 392 -21.60 -120.08 41.72
CA LYS A 392 -21.20 -121.50 41.39
C LYS A 392 -21.97 -122.38 40.35
N GLU A 393 -23.28 -122.24 40.14
CA GLU A 393 -24.20 -123.21 39.48
C GLU A 393 -24.12 -123.25 37.93
N LEU A 394 -23.16 -123.99 37.34
CA LEU A 394 -22.63 -123.64 36.00
C LEU A 394 -22.34 -124.79 34.98
N ALA A 395 -22.34 -126.08 35.32
CA ALA A 395 -21.63 -127.09 34.48
C ALA A 395 -22.36 -127.55 33.20
N GLU A 396 -23.52 -128.20 33.31
CA GLU A 396 -24.27 -128.68 32.12
C GLU A 396 -24.95 -127.54 31.37
N LYS A 397 -25.23 -126.44 32.08
CA LYS A 397 -25.50 -125.13 31.50
C LYS A 397 -24.46 -124.80 30.42
N LYS A 398 -23.16 -124.81 30.74
CA LYS A 398 -22.09 -124.57 29.73
C LYS A 398 -22.18 -125.46 28.51
N ALA A 399 -22.68 -126.71 28.59
CA ALA A 399 -22.68 -127.62 27.44
C ALA A 399 -23.82 -127.31 26.45
N GLN A 400 -25.03 -127.04 26.95
CA GLN A 400 -26.16 -126.59 26.10
C GLN A 400 -25.97 -125.13 25.70
N GLU A 401 -25.45 -124.28 26.60
CA GLU A 401 -24.94 -122.96 26.28
C GLU A 401 -23.86 -123.06 25.20
N GLU A 402 -22.92 -124.01 25.22
CA GLU A 402 -21.88 -124.14 24.19
C GLU A 402 -22.45 -124.46 22.80
N ALA A 403 -23.47 -125.31 22.69
CA ALA A 403 -24.12 -125.58 21.42
C ALA A 403 -24.85 -124.33 20.91
N MET A 404 -25.63 -123.68 21.77
CA MET A 404 -26.31 -122.41 21.47
C MET A 404 -25.32 -121.29 21.15
N LEU A 405 -24.17 -121.23 21.85
CA LEU A 405 -23.08 -120.28 21.64
C LEU A 405 -22.28 -120.59 20.38
N ARG A 406 -22.27 -121.83 19.88
CA ARG A 406 -21.67 -122.16 18.57
C ARG A 406 -22.58 -121.71 17.43
N ALA A 407 -23.88 -121.98 17.52
CA ALA A 407 -24.88 -121.45 16.57
C ALA A 407 -24.89 -119.91 16.59
N ALA A 408 -25.08 -119.30 17.77
CA ALA A 408 -25.03 -117.86 17.96
C ALA A 408 -23.66 -117.25 17.66
N ARG A 409 -22.55 -118.01 17.69
CA ARG A 409 -21.25 -117.54 17.17
C ARG A 409 -21.21 -117.52 15.65
N LEU A 410 -21.80 -118.49 14.95
CA LEU A 410 -21.88 -118.46 13.49
C LEU A 410 -22.81 -117.33 13.02
N GLU A 411 -23.96 -117.18 13.67
CA GLU A 411 -24.87 -116.04 13.44
C GLU A 411 -24.19 -114.70 13.80
N GLN A 412 -23.46 -114.61 14.92
CA GLN A 412 -22.69 -113.41 15.26
C GLN A 412 -21.52 -113.18 14.30
N VAL A 413 -20.88 -114.22 13.75
CA VAL A 413 -19.83 -114.08 12.73
C VAL A 413 -20.42 -113.54 11.44
N HIS A 414 -21.49 -114.14 10.91
CA HIS A 414 -22.16 -113.61 9.71
C HIS A 414 -22.77 -112.22 9.92
N HIS A 415 -23.29 -111.92 11.12
CA HIS A 415 -23.74 -110.58 11.47
C HIS A 415 -22.57 -109.58 11.55
N LYS A 416 -21.42 -109.98 12.11
CA LYS A 416 -20.18 -109.19 12.11
C LYS A 416 -19.61 -109.00 10.70
N GLU A 417 -19.59 -110.02 9.87
CA GLU A 417 -19.15 -109.94 8.46
C GLU A 417 -20.06 -108.98 7.67
N HIS A 418 -21.37 -109.05 7.89
CA HIS A 418 -22.33 -108.12 7.29
C HIS A 418 -22.17 -106.69 7.82
N LEU A 419 -21.96 -106.51 9.14
CA LEU A 419 -21.70 -105.20 9.74
C LEU A 419 -20.38 -104.60 9.25
N LEU A 420 -19.29 -105.38 9.24
CA LEU A 420 -17.98 -104.97 8.71
C LEU A 420 -18.05 -104.63 7.21
N SER A 421 -18.90 -105.33 6.44
CA SER A 421 -19.17 -104.99 5.03
C SER A 421 -19.91 -103.66 4.88
N ILE A 422 -20.92 -103.40 5.73
CA ILE A 422 -21.62 -102.11 5.81
C ILE A 422 -20.66 -101.00 6.27
N GLU A 423 -19.82 -101.26 7.27
CA GLU A 423 -18.87 -100.32 7.86
C GLU A 423 -17.78 -99.95 6.85
N ALA A 424 -17.12 -100.92 6.22
CA ALA A 424 -16.18 -100.66 5.12
C ALA A 424 -16.85 -99.95 3.92
N GLY A 425 -18.15 -100.16 3.69
CA GLY A 425 -18.93 -99.41 2.71
C GLY A 425 -19.17 -97.95 3.12
N ARG A 426 -19.50 -97.71 4.40
CA ARG A 426 -19.66 -96.37 5.00
C ARG A 426 -18.34 -95.61 5.02
N GLU A 427 -17.26 -96.25 5.47
CA GLU A 427 -15.90 -95.69 5.50
C GLU A 427 -15.43 -95.27 4.10
N LYS A 428 -15.66 -96.10 3.07
CA LYS A 428 -15.37 -95.71 1.67
C LYS A 428 -16.22 -94.51 1.25
N ALA A 429 -17.52 -94.52 1.54
CA ALA A 429 -18.41 -93.39 1.23
C ALA A 429 -18.10 -92.12 2.05
N GLU A 430 -17.43 -92.23 3.20
CA GLU A 430 -16.94 -91.11 4.00
C GLU A 430 -15.60 -90.60 3.49
N PHE A 431 -14.67 -91.50 3.19
CA PHE A 431 -13.40 -91.17 2.54
C PHE A 431 -13.60 -90.49 1.19
N GLU A 432 -14.54 -90.96 0.36
CA GLU A 432 -14.92 -90.28 -0.89
C GLU A 432 -15.55 -88.90 -0.66
N ARG A 433 -16.40 -88.74 0.37
CA ARG A 433 -16.99 -87.44 0.72
C ARG A 433 -15.92 -86.47 1.20
N VAL A 434 -14.99 -86.93 2.04
CA VAL A 434 -13.84 -86.15 2.52
C VAL A 434 -12.91 -85.78 1.37
N LEU A 435 -12.59 -86.70 0.45
CA LEU A 435 -11.80 -86.41 -0.74
C LEU A 435 -12.46 -85.36 -1.64
N LYS A 436 -13.77 -85.46 -1.89
CA LYS A 436 -14.52 -84.46 -2.68
C LYS A 436 -14.46 -83.09 -2.01
N VAL A 437 -14.70 -83.00 -0.69
CA VAL A 437 -14.59 -81.76 0.08
C VAL A 437 -13.15 -81.20 0.10
N GLN A 438 -12.12 -82.05 0.16
CA GLN A 438 -10.72 -81.64 0.09
C GLN A 438 -10.34 -81.13 -1.32
N GLN A 439 -10.79 -81.80 -2.38
CA GLN A 439 -10.59 -81.35 -3.77
C GLN A 439 -11.27 -80.00 -4.01
N GLU A 440 -12.52 -79.84 -3.56
CA GLU A 440 -13.23 -78.55 -3.58
C GLU A 440 -12.49 -77.47 -2.78
N ALA A 441 -11.98 -77.79 -1.58
CA ALA A 441 -11.23 -76.84 -0.77
C ALA A 441 -9.94 -76.36 -1.47
N VAL A 442 -9.20 -77.28 -2.11
CA VAL A 442 -7.99 -76.95 -2.91
C VAL A 442 -8.34 -76.09 -4.13
N VAL A 443 -9.47 -76.34 -4.81
CA VAL A 443 -9.94 -75.48 -5.91
C VAL A 443 -10.31 -74.08 -5.40
N ARG A 444 -11.09 -73.98 -4.32
CA ARG A 444 -11.46 -72.70 -3.70
C ARG A 444 -10.23 -71.91 -3.24
N GLN A 445 -9.24 -72.56 -2.64
CA GLN A 445 -7.98 -71.93 -2.24
C GLN A 445 -7.21 -71.36 -3.44
N LYS A 446 -7.05 -72.15 -4.52
CA LYS A 446 -6.40 -71.65 -5.76
C LYS A 446 -7.15 -70.48 -6.38
N GLU A 447 -8.47 -70.53 -6.44
CA GLU A 447 -9.29 -69.41 -6.88
C GLU A 447 -9.09 -68.16 -6.00
N GLU A 448 -8.96 -68.32 -4.67
CA GLU A 448 -8.71 -67.21 -3.75
C GLU A 448 -7.29 -66.65 -3.87
N GLU A 449 -6.29 -67.50 -4.10
CA GLU A 449 -4.91 -67.12 -4.41
C GLU A 449 -4.83 -66.34 -5.73
N GLU A 450 -5.49 -66.80 -6.80
CA GLU A 450 -5.58 -66.09 -8.08
C GLU A 450 -6.30 -64.73 -7.92
N LYS A 451 -7.41 -64.69 -7.18
CA LYS A 451 -8.14 -63.44 -6.85
C LYS A 451 -7.27 -62.48 -6.02
N GLN A 452 -6.41 -62.98 -5.13
CA GLN A 452 -5.46 -62.17 -4.37
C GLN A 452 -4.30 -61.68 -5.26
N HIS A 453 -3.72 -62.54 -6.10
CA HIS A 453 -2.67 -62.21 -7.04
C HIS A 453 -3.12 -61.14 -8.05
N HIS A 454 -4.32 -61.27 -8.63
CA HIS A 454 -4.89 -60.24 -9.50
C HIS A 454 -5.17 -58.92 -8.78
N LYS A 455 -5.57 -58.93 -7.50
CA LYS A 455 -5.69 -57.70 -6.68
C LYS A 455 -4.31 -57.07 -6.44
N ALA A 456 -3.30 -57.87 -6.12
CA ALA A 456 -1.93 -57.40 -5.89
C ALA A 456 -1.31 -56.80 -7.15
N LEU A 457 -1.49 -57.42 -8.32
CA LEU A 457 -1.08 -56.87 -9.62
C LEU A 457 -1.74 -55.52 -9.88
N ARG A 458 -3.09 -55.44 -9.82
CA ARG A 458 -3.84 -54.19 -10.01
C ARG A 458 -3.41 -53.09 -9.03
N TYR A 459 -3.13 -53.43 -7.78
CA TYR A 459 -2.62 -52.51 -6.78
C TYR A 459 -1.20 -52.02 -7.12
N SER A 460 -0.32 -52.91 -7.59
CA SER A 460 1.03 -52.53 -8.05
C SER A 460 0.98 -51.60 -9.27
N ASP A 461 0.04 -51.81 -10.20
CA ASP A 461 -0.17 -50.94 -11.35
C ASP A 461 -0.76 -49.58 -10.97
N ALA A 462 -1.70 -49.55 -10.02
CA ALA A 462 -2.21 -48.29 -9.46
C ALA A 462 -1.09 -47.49 -8.76
N ILE A 463 -0.18 -48.14 -8.02
CA ILE A 463 1.01 -47.47 -7.46
C ILE A 463 1.93 -46.96 -8.58
N ARG A 464 2.22 -47.77 -9.60
CA ARG A 464 3.02 -47.36 -10.77
C ARG A 464 2.42 -46.16 -11.51
N GLN A 465 1.09 -46.07 -11.58
CA GLN A 465 0.38 -44.91 -12.15
C GLN A 465 0.50 -43.68 -11.23
N GLN A 466 0.21 -43.82 -9.93
CA GLN A 466 0.33 -42.72 -8.96
C GLN A 466 1.75 -42.17 -8.84
N MET A 467 2.80 -43.01 -8.98
CA MET A 467 4.18 -42.55 -9.04
C MET A 467 4.43 -41.68 -10.27
N LYS A 468 4.04 -42.13 -11.47
CA LYS A 468 4.14 -41.36 -12.70
C LYS A 468 3.36 -40.04 -12.63
N GLU A 469 2.14 -40.05 -12.10
CA GLU A 469 1.34 -38.84 -11.90
C GLU A 469 2.02 -37.84 -10.95
N ARG A 470 2.63 -38.32 -9.86
CA ARG A 470 3.41 -37.49 -8.93
C ARG A 470 4.69 -36.95 -9.59
N GLU A 471 5.39 -37.75 -10.38
CA GLU A 471 6.57 -37.34 -11.15
C GLU A 471 6.21 -36.27 -12.19
N PHE A 472 5.18 -36.48 -13.00
CA PHE A 472 4.67 -35.47 -13.94
C PHE A 472 4.22 -34.20 -13.21
N SER A 473 3.53 -34.32 -12.07
CA SER A 473 3.12 -33.18 -11.24
C SER A 473 4.30 -32.42 -10.64
N ALA A 474 5.36 -33.11 -10.24
CA ALA A 474 6.59 -32.50 -9.74
C ALA A 474 7.39 -31.81 -10.86
N ILE A 475 7.45 -32.42 -12.05
CA ILE A 475 8.06 -31.83 -13.25
C ILE A 475 7.26 -30.59 -13.70
N ALA A 476 5.93 -30.63 -13.67
CA ALA A 476 5.07 -29.48 -13.95
C ALA A 476 5.35 -28.35 -12.96
N LYS A 477 5.18 -28.58 -11.65
CA LYS A 477 5.49 -27.59 -10.60
C LYS A 477 6.90 -27.01 -10.72
N ARG A 478 7.91 -27.83 -11.03
CA ARG A 478 9.29 -27.35 -11.23
C ARG A 478 9.41 -26.45 -12.46
N ARG A 479 8.74 -26.79 -13.57
CA ARG A 479 8.67 -25.92 -14.76
C ARG A 479 7.93 -24.61 -14.46
N ASP A 480 6.87 -24.66 -13.65
CA ASP A 480 6.07 -23.49 -13.32
C ASP A 480 6.84 -22.55 -12.38
N ILE A 481 7.54 -23.07 -11.37
CA ILE A 481 8.49 -22.30 -10.54
C ILE A 481 9.61 -21.66 -11.39
N PHE A 482 10.10 -22.34 -12.44
CA PHE A 482 11.07 -21.73 -13.36
C PHE A 482 10.45 -20.61 -14.20
N LYS A 483 9.22 -20.78 -14.73
CA LYS A 483 8.50 -19.70 -15.43
C LYS A 483 8.25 -18.50 -14.52
N GLU A 484 7.87 -18.73 -13.27
CA GLU A 484 7.68 -17.67 -12.26
C GLU A 484 9.01 -16.94 -11.99
N ALA A 485 10.12 -17.66 -11.87
CA ALA A 485 11.45 -17.05 -11.73
C ALA A 485 11.87 -16.24 -12.98
N ASP A 486 11.66 -16.78 -14.18
CA ASP A 486 11.93 -16.08 -15.45
C ASP A 486 11.06 -14.81 -15.60
N GLN A 487 9.78 -14.90 -15.23
CA GLN A 487 8.85 -13.76 -15.18
C GLN A 487 9.31 -12.70 -14.19
N LEU A 488 9.69 -13.09 -12.96
CA LEU A 488 10.20 -12.14 -11.96
C LEU A 488 11.52 -11.47 -12.39
N ILE A 489 12.40 -12.20 -13.10
CA ILE A 489 13.62 -11.64 -13.69
C ILE A 489 13.27 -10.62 -14.79
N GLU A 490 12.30 -10.93 -15.64
CA GLU A 490 11.90 -10.05 -16.74
C GLU A 490 11.09 -8.83 -16.26
N GLU A 491 10.23 -8.99 -15.27
CA GLU A 491 9.57 -7.88 -14.56
C GLU A 491 10.60 -6.96 -13.89
N ALA A 492 11.62 -7.53 -13.24
CA ALA A 492 12.71 -6.76 -12.63
C ALA A 492 13.55 -6.01 -13.67
N ARG A 493 13.83 -6.62 -14.83
CA ARG A 493 14.47 -5.94 -15.99
C ARG A 493 13.59 -4.80 -16.50
N GLN A 494 12.31 -5.05 -16.78
CA GLN A 494 11.36 -4.04 -17.24
C GLN A 494 11.17 -2.92 -16.21
N ARG A 495 11.23 -3.21 -14.91
CA ARG A 495 11.20 -2.19 -13.85
C ARG A 495 12.46 -1.33 -13.87
N ARG A 496 13.66 -1.95 -13.96
CA ARG A 496 14.93 -1.21 -14.08
C ARG A 496 14.94 -0.30 -15.32
N MET A 497 14.60 -0.82 -16.50
CA MET A 497 14.51 -0.02 -17.74
C MET A 497 13.56 1.19 -17.57
N ARG A 498 12.35 0.99 -17.03
CA ARG A 498 11.41 2.09 -16.75
C ARG A 498 11.98 3.11 -15.76
N LEU A 499 12.60 2.64 -14.67
CA LEU A 499 13.21 3.52 -13.68
C LEU A 499 14.37 4.33 -14.27
N ASP A 500 15.21 3.73 -15.09
CA ASP A 500 16.37 4.39 -15.69
C ASP A 500 15.95 5.39 -16.79
N GLU A 501 14.93 5.08 -17.60
CA GLU A 501 14.26 6.06 -18.46
C GLU A 501 13.73 7.28 -17.68
N ILE A 502 13.19 7.06 -16.48
CA ILE A 502 12.60 8.13 -15.66
C ILE A 502 13.70 8.95 -14.97
N LYS A 503 14.78 8.30 -14.51
CA LYS A 503 15.99 8.99 -14.05
C LYS A 503 16.53 9.89 -15.17
N GLU A 504 16.64 9.39 -16.40
CA GLU A 504 17.02 10.19 -17.56
C GLU A 504 16.06 11.34 -17.84
N LYS A 505 14.73 11.12 -17.82
CA LYS A 505 13.73 12.16 -18.05
C LYS A 505 13.83 13.27 -16.98
N LYS A 506 13.89 12.91 -15.69
CA LYS A 506 14.10 13.85 -14.58
C LYS A 506 15.44 14.58 -14.63
N LEU A 507 16.50 13.96 -15.12
CA LEU A 507 17.82 14.61 -15.32
C LEU A 507 17.82 15.56 -16.53
N LYS A 508 17.07 15.25 -17.59
CA LYS A 508 16.86 16.15 -18.74
C LYS A 508 15.98 17.33 -18.36
N GLU A 509 14.90 17.10 -17.59
CA GLU A 509 14.09 18.14 -16.94
C GLU A 509 14.98 19.06 -16.06
N LEU A 510 15.86 18.49 -15.22
CA LEU A 510 16.78 19.25 -14.37
C LEU A 510 17.66 20.20 -15.19
N LYS A 511 18.27 19.72 -16.28
CA LYS A 511 19.08 20.56 -17.19
C LYS A 511 18.22 21.63 -17.89
N ALA A 512 16.99 21.30 -18.26
CA ALA A 512 16.04 22.26 -18.84
C ALA A 512 15.59 23.37 -17.86
N THR A 513 15.70 23.17 -16.53
CA THR A 513 15.43 24.25 -15.54
C THR A 513 16.53 25.33 -15.46
N GLY A 514 17.59 25.25 -16.28
CA GLY A 514 18.63 26.28 -16.35
C GLY A 514 19.63 26.29 -15.18
N LEU A 515 19.63 25.26 -14.35
CA LEU A 515 20.62 25.09 -13.27
C LEU A 515 22.02 24.88 -13.86
N SER A 516 23.03 25.44 -13.19
CA SER A 516 24.43 25.28 -13.59
C SER A 516 24.83 23.79 -13.62
N GLU A 517 25.54 23.40 -14.68
CA GLU A 517 25.93 22.02 -14.98
C GLU A 517 26.70 21.33 -13.85
N LYS A 518 27.37 22.09 -12.98
CA LYS A 518 27.98 21.59 -11.73
C LYS A 518 26.97 20.82 -10.88
N TYR A 519 25.83 21.44 -10.55
CA TYR A 519 24.83 20.83 -9.67
C TYR A 519 24.11 19.67 -10.38
N CYS A 520 23.85 19.79 -11.69
CA CYS A 520 23.31 18.69 -12.49
C CYS A 520 24.25 17.47 -12.50
N SER A 521 25.55 17.68 -12.67
CA SER A 521 26.57 16.63 -12.65
C SER A 521 26.71 15.97 -11.27
N GLU A 522 26.56 16.74 -10.20
CA GLU A 522 26.49 16.19 -8.84
C GLU A 522 25.25 15.31 -8.62
N VAL A 523 24.08 15.71 -9.13
CA VAL A 523 22.86 14.88 -9.07
C VAL A 523 23.02 13.62 -9.92
N GLU A 524 23.56 13.71 -11.14
CA GLU A 524 23.85 12.55 -11.98
C GLU A 524 24.79 11.54 -11.28
N ARG A 525 25.89 12.02 -10.69
CA ARG A 525 26.84 11.16 -9.98
C ARG A 525 26.20 10.47 -8.78
N LYS A 526 25.41 11.20 -7.99
CA LYS A 526 24.69 10.65 -6.83
C LYS A 526 23.61 9.65 -7.26
N ALA A 527 22.83 9.97 -8.30
CA ALA A 527 21.80 9.09 -8.87
C ALA A 527 22.38 7.76 -9.37
N ARG A 528 23.52 7.80 -10.08
CA ARG A 528 24.23 6.57 -10.52
C ARG A 528 24.79 5.76 -9.35
N SER A 529 25.20 6.41 -8.25
CA SER A 529 25.71 5.71 -7.06
C SER A 529 24.61 5.00 -6.24
N CYS A 530 23.35 5.40 -6.37
CA CYS A 530 22.21 4.76 -5.68
C CYS A 530 21.67 3.50 -6.39
N ILE A 531 22.43 2.94 -7.35
CA ILE A 531 22.08 1.74 -8.14
C ILE A 531 22.75 0.47 -7.54
N VAL A 532 23.59 0.64 -6.51
CA VAL A 532 24.24 -0.42 -5.71
C VAL A 532 23.65 -0.44 -4.30
#